data_AF-A0A0F9J2J4-F1
#
_entry.id   AF-A0A0F9J2J4-F1
#
_cell.length_a   1.000
_cell.length_b   1.000
_cell.length_c   1.000
_cell.angle_alpha   90.00
_cell.angle_beta   90.00
_cell.angle_gamma   90.00
#
_symmetry.space_group_name_H-M   'P 1'
#
loop_
_entity.id
_entity.type
_entity.pdbx_description
1 polymer ?
#
loop_
_entity_poly.entity_id
_entity_poly.type
_entity_poly.pdbx_seq_one_letter_code
_entity_poly.pdbx_strand_id
1 'polypeptide(L)'
;MAKKILPRDFRTVAEWIVAEYEHRKSSPTRIDREKNWKEVDRQVAMEALPRVASDEKDRRLAWMTAIELPLQAHALEILADDSMRLLFPAKPIWFRPVAERDDKWIKFIEANPLISGKDIPPVGVADQDTANVIVHSTLNHFHSQYDFRAQWMKIIIEALKYGTFAGRLGVVRRDIITNQYAGVTEKTKKIPVLIPVSIKNLFLDDSPQFVFHEGLAIQPSFIRNWWQRKSDLMAAAKVAPEGEGWRKTALAALKESKDKKTKNDVEVVEFEGDVFISRTKGGDIELVNQRITVGIGGDPEVIRIRELTKPFRSYITGVYLDDEANSVY
;
A
#
# COMPACT_ATOMS: atom_id res chain seq x y z
N MET A 1 -13.66 -21.89 12.54
CA MET A 1 -13.52 -20.64 13.31
C MET A 1 -12.06 -20.48 13.67
N ALA A 2 -11.38 -19.45 13.18
CA ALA A 2 -9.99 -19.16 13.54
C ALA A 2 -9.88 -19.04 15.07
N LYS A 3 -9.01 -19.85 15.68
CA LYS A 3 -8.83 -19.86 17.14
C LYS A 3 -8.26 -18.52 17.61
N LYS A 4 -8.77 -18.00 18.73
CA LYS A 4 -8.24 -16.79 19.37
C LYS A 4 -6.74 -16.97 19.67
N ILE A 5 -5.92 -16.06 19.15
CA ILE A 5 -4.49 -15.95 19.44
C ILE A 5 -4.29 -15.80 20.95
N LEU A 6 -3.39 -16.57 21.54
CA LEU A 6 -2.99 -16.43 22.94
C LEU A 6 -1.86 -15.40 23.08
N PRO A 7 -1.68 -14.77 24.25
CA PRO A 7 -0.60 -13.81 24.48
C PRO A 7 0.80 -14.32 24.10
N ARG A 8 1.06 -15.62 24.31
CA ARG A 8 2.32 -16.29 23.94
C ARG A 8 2.55 -16.38 22.43
N ASP A 9 1.47 -16.46 21.66
CA ASP A 9 1.53 -16.67 20.21
C ASP A 9 1.95 -15.38 19.48
N PHE A 10 1.76 -14.19 20.08
CA PHE A 10 2.18 -12.92 19.48
C PHE A 10 3.69 -12.84 19.28
N ARG A 11 4.48 -13.41 20.19
CA ARG A 11 5.94 -13.44 20.03
C ARG A 11 6.33 -14.34 18.86
N THR A 12 5.75 -15.53 18.78
CA THR A 12 5.97 -16.46 17.66
C THR A 12 5.57 -15.84 16.32
N VAL A 13 4.44 -15.14 16.26
CA VAL A 13 3.99 -14.42 15.06
C VAL A 13 4.96 -13.30 14.70
N ALA A 14 5.43 -12.51 15.67
CA ALA A 14 6.41 -11.44 15.42
C ALA A 14 7.73 -12.00 14.89
N GLU A 15 8.26 -13.06 15.52
CA GLU A 15 9.49 -13.74 15.10
C GLU A 15 9.35 -14.31 13.70
N TRP A 16 8.21 -14.93 13.36
CA TRP A 16 7.94 -15.45 12.02
C TRP A 16 7.88 -14.33 10.97
N ILE A 17 7.17 -13.23 11.23
CA ILE A 17 7.08 -12.09 10.29
C ILE A 17 8.45 -11.46 10.06
N VAL A 18 9.27 -11.31 11.11
CA VAL A 18 10.62 -10.77 10.97
C VAL A 18 11.55 -11.73 10.23
N ALA A 19 11.42 -13.04 10.47
CA ALA A 19 12.18 -14.04 9.72
C ALA A 19 11.81 -14.03 8.22
N GLU A 20 10.52 -13.95 7.89
CA GLU A 20 10.05 -13.83 6.51
C GLU A 20 10.50 -12.52 5.85
N TYR A 21 10.47 -11.42 6.61
CA TYR A 21 11.00 -10.13 6.16
C TYR A 21 12.49 -10.21 5.82
N GLU A 22 13.32 -10.76 6.71
CA GLU A 22 14.76 -10.90 6.49
C GLU A 22 15.05 -11.90 5.36
N HIS A 23 14.27 -12.98 5.25
CA HIS A 23 14.35 -13.91 4.12
C HIS A 23 14.16 -13.19 2.78
N ARG A 24 13.05 -12.44 2.60
CA ARG A 24 12.77 -11.70 1.35
C ARG A 24 13.80 -10.61 1.06
N LYS A 25 14.29 -9.94 2.10
CA LYS A 25 15.34 -8.92 2.00
C LYS A 25 16.68 -9.52 1.56
N SER A 26 16.99 -10.73 2.02
CA SER A 26 18.20 -11.48 1.67
C SER A 26 18.09 -12.31 0.38
N SER A 27 16.90 -12.36 -0.24
CA SER A 27 16.68 -13.10 -1.48
C SER A 27 17.59 -12.57 -2.60
N PRO A 28 18.29 -13.46 -3.35
CA PRO A 28 19.16 -13.04 -4.46
C PRO A 28 18.44 -12.14 -5.47
N THR A 29 17.19 -12.48 -5.81
CA THR A 29 16.36 -11.71 -6.76
C THR A 29 16.13 -10.28 -6.27
N ARG A 30 15.86 -10.11 -4.97
CA ARG A 30 15.66 -8.80 -4.36
C ARG A 30 16.95 -7.99 -4.32
N ILE A 31 18.06 -8.61 -3.97
CA ILE A 31 19.38 -7.95 -3.91
C ILE A 31 19.78 -7.44 -5.31
N ASP A 32 19.62 -8.27 -6.33
CA ASP A 32 19.93 -7.90 -7.72
C ASP A 32 19.02 -6.77 -8.22
N ARG A 33 17.72 -6.84 -7.93
CA ARG A 33 16.78 -5.75 -8.24
C ARG A 33 17.13 -4.45 -7.52
N GLU A 34 17.48 -4.49 -6.24
CA GLU A 34 17.90 -3.29 -5.49
C GLU A 34 19.18 -2.68 -6.06
N LYS A 35 20.10 -3.50 -6.57
CA LYS A 35 21.29 -3.01 -7.29
C LYS A 35 20.90 -2.28 -8.57
N ASN A 36 20.00 -2.85 -9.36
CA ASN A 36 19.50 -2.22 -10.58
C ASN A 36 18.73 -0.93 -10.28
N TRP A 37 17.89 -0.93 -9.24
CA TRP A 37 17.13 0.26 -8.83
C TRP A 37 18.04 1.40 -8.36
N LYS A 38 19.13 1.10 -7.65
CA LYS A 38 20.13 2.09 -7.26
C LYS A 38 20.82 2.71 -8.48
N GLU A 39 21.09 1.90 -9.51
CA GLU A 39 21.67 2.40 -10.75
C GLU A 39 20.68 3.30 -11.51
N VAL A 40 19.41 2.92 -11.60
CA VAL A 40 18.36 3.78 -12.18
C VAL A 40 18.22 5.08 -11.39
N ASP A 41 18.25 5.03 -10.06
CA ASP A 41 18.18 6.25 -9.24
C ASP A 41 19.35 7.19 -9.51
N ARG A 42 20.57 6.64 -9.57
CA ARG A 42 21.79 7.39 -9.91
C ARG A 42 21.64 8.09 -11.26
N GLN A 43 21.14 7.36 -12.24
CA GLN A 43 20.92 7.85 -13.59
C GLN A 43 19.91 9.00 -13.63
N VAL A 44 18.74 8.80 -12.99
CA VAL A 44 17.69 9.83 -12.91
C VAL A 44 18.13 11.05 -12.08
N ALA A 45 18.94 10.84 -11.04
CA ALA A 45 19.54 11.92 -10.25
C ALA A 45 20.66 12.66 -10.98
N MET A 46 21.05 12.19 -12.18
CA MET A 46 22.16 12.72 -12.98
C MET A 46 23.50 12.69 -12.22
N GLU A 47 23.68 11.72 -11.32
CA GLU A 47 24.93 11.51 -10.59
C GLU A 47 25.93 10.80 -11.49
N ALA A 48 26.93 11.51 -12.02
CA ALA A 48 27.92 10.92 -12.92
C ALA A 48 28.77 9.85 -12.23
N LEU A 49 29.05 8.74 -12.92
CA LEU A 49 30.05 7.78 -12.47
C LEU A 49 31.43 8.46 -12.41
N PRO A 50 32.27 8.12 -11.41
CA PRO A 50 33.65 8.59 -11.39
C PRO A 50 34.32 8.18 -12.70
N ARG A 51 34.97 9.14 -13.36
CA ARG A 51 35.74 8.87 -14.58
C ARG A 51 36.80 7.83 -14.22
N VAL A 52 36.72 6.66 -14.87
CA VAL A 52 37.79 5.67 -14.78
C VAL A 52 39.05 6.35 -15.31
N ALA A 53 40.09 6.45 -14.47
CA ALA A 53 41.39 6.97 -14.89
C ALA A 53 41.88 6.15 -16.09
N SER A 54 42.63 6.79 -17.00
CA SER A 54 42.90 6.28 -18.36
C SER A 54 43.78 5.04 -18.45
N ASP A 55 43.95 4.27 -17.39
CA ASP A 55 44.65 2.99 -17.42
C ASP A 55 43.67 1.88 -17.79
N GLU A 56 43.67 1.61 -19.10
CA GLU A 56 43.51 0.31 -19.73
C GLU A 56 42.46 -0.64 -19.14
N LYS A 57 41.18 -0.39 -19.50
CA LYS A 57 40.31 -1.47 -20.03
C LYS A 57 39.03 -0.99 -20.73
N ASP A 58 38.49 0.18 -20.40
CA ASP A 58 37.17 0.60 -20.94
C ASP A 58 37.07 2.05 -21.42
N ARG A 59 38.01 2.47 -22.30
CA ARG A 59 37.93 3.77 -22.99
C ARG A 59 36.63 3.95 -23.81
N ARG A 60 35.97 2.85 -24.18
CA ARG A 60 34.70 2.85 -24.91
C ARG A 60 33.50 3.29 -24.06
N LEU A 61 33.55 3.16 -22.73
CA LEU A 61 32.46 3.57 -21.84
C LEU A 61 32.57 5.04 -21.39
N ALA A 62 33.72 5.69 -21.63
CA ALA A 62 34.01 7.03 -21.14
C ALA A 62 33.09 8.13 -21.68
N TRP A 63 32.51 7.95 -22.88
CA TRP A 63 31.54 8.88 -23.47
C TRP A 63 30.09 8.53 -23.14
N MET A 64 29.80 7.25 -22.85
CA MET A 64 28.44 6.79 -22.51
C MET A 64 27.96 7.44 -21.21
N THR A 65 28.84 7.57 -20.21
CA THR A 65 28.51 8.18 -18.91
C THR A 65 28.06 9.64 -18.97
N ALA A 66 28.41 10.38 -20.03
CA ALA A 66 28.08 11.80 -20.18
C ALA A 66 26.80 12.07 -21.00
N ILE A 67 26.42 11.16 -21.90
CA ILE A 67 25.27 11.33 -22.82
C ILE A 67 24.03 10.59 -22.32
N GLU A 68 24.22 9.49 -21.57
CA GLU A 68 23.14 8.63 -21.07
C GLU A 68 22.19 9.34 -20.10
N LEU A 69 22.73 10.12 -19.17
CA LEU A 69 22.00 10.67 -18.01
C LEU A 69 20.85 11.63 -18.36
N PRO A 70 21.04 12.69 -19.18
CA PRO A 70 19.95 13.63 -19.47
C PRO A 70 18.85 13.02 -20.35
N LEU A 71 19.22 12.10 -21.25
CA LEU A 71 18.25 11.45 -22.15
C LEU A 71 17.32 10.49 -21.38
N GLN A 72 17.83 9.77 -20.39
CA GLN A 72 17.03 8.87 -19.55
C GLN A 72 16.04 9.64 -18.66
N ALA A 73 16.48 10.73 -18.03
CA ALA A 73 15.59 11.56 -17.22
C ALA A 73 14.47 12.19 -18.06
N HIS A 74 14.81 12.68 -19.26
CA HIS A 74 13.83 13.25 -20.20
C HIS A 74 12.86 12.19 -20.74
N ALA A 75 13.37 11.00 -21.09
CA ALA A 75 12.53 9.89 -21.53
C ALA A 75 11.54 9.47 -20.44
N LEU A 76 11.98 9.39 -19.18
CA LEU A 76 11.08 9.08 -18.06
C LEU A 76 9.97 10.12 -17.91
N GLU A 77 10.29 11.41 -18.03
CA GLU A 77 9.29 12.48 -17.94
C GLU A 77 8.25 12.38 -19.06
N ILE A 78 8.69 12.21 -20.31
CA ILE A 78 7.79 12.05 -21.47
C ILE A 78 6.92 10.81 -21.29
N LEU A 79 7.52 9.66 -20.99
CA LEU A 79 6.80 8.40 -20.86
C LEU A 79 5.79 8.43 -19.71
N ALA A 80 6.13 9.09 -18.59
CA ALA A 80 5.21 9.26 -17.48
C ALA A 80 4.02 10.17 -17.85
N ASP A 81 4.26 11.28 -18.55
CA ASP A 81 3.19 12.17 -19.01
C ASP A 81 2.29 11.49 -20.05
N ASP A 82 2.86 10.78 -21.01
CA ASP A 82 2.11 10.02 -22.02
C ASP A 82 1.28 8.91 -21.37
N SER A 83 1.85 8.17 -20.41
CA SER A 83 1.12 7.16 -19.63
C SER A 83 -0.06 7.79 -18.86
N MET A 84 0.14 8.98 -18.28
CA MET A 84 -0.92 9.70 -17.60
C MET A 84 -2.01 10.20 -18.54
N ARG A 85 -1.68 10.58 -19.78
CA ARG A 85 -2.67 10.96 -20.80
C ARG A 85 -3.50 9.76 -21.25
N LEU A 86 -2.90 8.57 -21.32
CA LEU A 86 -3.60 7.33 -21.65
C LEU A 86 -4.52 6.87 -20.51
N LEU A 87 -4.04 6.94 -19.26
CA LEU A 87 -4.83 6.56 -18.08
C LEU A 87 -5.92 7.57 -17.74
N PHE A 88 -5.65 8.86 -17.91
CA PHE A 88 -6.59 9.96 -17.63
C PHE A 88 -6.78 10.83 -18.88
N PRO A 89 -7.48 10.33 -19.90
CA PRO A 89 -7.78 11.10 -21.09
C PRO A 89 -8.57 12.36 -20.74
N ALA A 90 -8.36 13.44 -21.49
CA ALA A 90 -9.08 14.70 -21.27
C ALA A 90 -10.59 14.53 -21.42
N LYS A 91 -11.02 13.67 -22.34
CA LYS A 91 -12.39 13.16 -22.59
C LYS A 91 -12.25 11.84 -23.40
N PRO A 92 -13.11 10.82 -23.26
CA PRO A 92 -14.24 10.66 -22.34
C PRO A 92 -13.80 10.14 -20.95
N ILE A 93 -14.78 9.79 -20.10
CA ILE A 93 -14.60 9.30 -18.72
C ILE A 93 -13.58 8.15 -18.68
N TRP A 94 -12.57 8.27 -17.81
CA TRP A 94 -11.46 7.32 -17.72
C TRP A 94 -11.81 5.97 -17.06
N PHE A 95 -12.97 5.89 -16.40
CA PHE A 95 -13.46 4.67 -15.74
C PHE A 95 -14.96 4.52 -15.93
N ARG A 96 -15.46 3.28 -15.94
CA ARG A 96 -16.89 2.97 -15.97
C ARG A 96 -17.23 2.06 -14.79
N PRO A 97 -17.88 2.57 -13.74
CA PRO A 97 -18.29 1.72 -12.63
C PRO A 97 -19.49 0.86 -13.05
N VAL A 98 -19.48 -0.38 -12.58
CA VAL A 98 -20.63 -1.28 -12.59
C VAL A 98 -20.95 -1.56 -11.13
N ALA A 99 -22.04 -0.99 -10.62
CA ALA A 99 -22.45 -1.15 -9.25
C ALA A 99 -23.09 -2.53 -9.05
N GLU A 100 -22.65 -3.29 -8.06
CA GLU A 100 -23.40 -4.47 -7.63
C GLU A 100 -24.64 -4.03 -6.87
N ARG A 101 -25.82 -4.40 -7.36
CA ARG A 101 -27.10 -3.94 -6.83
C ARG A 101 -27.65 -4.96 -5.83
N ASP A 102 -27.32 -4.77 -4.56
CA ASP A 102 -27.88 -5.55 -3.45
C ASP A 102 -29.22 -4.98 -2.96
N ASP A 103 -30.07 -5.83 -2.36
CA ASP A 103 -31.34 -5.43 -1.72
C ASP A 103 -31.16 -4.32 -0.68
N LYS A 104 -30.03 -4.33 0.04
CA LYS A 104 -29.67 -3.28 1.01
C LYS A 104 -29.43 -1.94 0.33
N TRP A 105 -28.84 -1.97 -0.86
CA TRP A 105 -28.52 -0.78 -1.64
C TRP A 105 -29.79 -0.14 -2.22
N ILE A 106 -30.72 -0.97 -2.72
CA ILE A 106 -32.03 -0.53 -3.20
C ILE A 106 -32.80 0.17 -2.08
N LYS A 107 -32.89 -0.45 -0.90
CA LYS A 107 -33.53 0.14 0.28
C LYS A 107 -32.88 1.46 0.70
N PHE A 108 -31.57 1.59 0.58
CA PHE A 108 -30.86 2.83 0.91
C PHE A 108 -31.23 3.98 -0.04
N ILE A 109 -31.30 3.71 -1.35
CA ILE A 109 -31.68 4.71 -2.36
C ILE A 109 -33.14 5.11 -2.20
N GLU A 110 -34.04 4.14 -1.98
CA GLU A 110 -35.47 4.41 -1.73
C GLU A 110 -35.69 5.27 -0.48
N ALA A 111 -34.91 5.04 0.58
CA ALA A 111 -34.97 5.83 1.81
C ALA A 111 -34.32 7.22 1.68
N ASN A 112 -33.42 7.43 0.72
CA ASN A 112 -32.68 8.68 0.53
C ASN A 112 -32.78 9.15 -0.94
N PRO A 113 -33.95 9.64 -1.37
CA PRO A 113 -34.12 10.15 -2.72
C PRO A 113 -33.13 11.30 -2.98
N LEU A 114 -32.35 11.18 -4.07
CA LEU A 114 -31.30 12.12 -4.46
C LEU A 114 -31.81 13.53 -4.78
N ILE A 115 -33.10 13.67 -5.08
CA ILE A 115 -33.75 14.93 -5.40
C ILE A 115 -34.52 15.39 -4.17
N SER A 116 -34.01 16.42 -3.50
CA SER A 116 -34.69 17.05 -2.38
C SER A 116 -35.82 17.95 -2.90
N GLY A 117 -37.03 17.40 -3.00
CA GLY A 117 -38.28 18.12 -3.29
C GLY A 117 -39.44 17.39 -2.61
N LYS A 118 -40.15 18.06 -1.71
CA LYS A 118 -40.97 17.44 -0.66
C LYS A 118 -42.25 16.70 -1.10
N ASP A 119 -42.61 16.68 -2.37
CA ASP A 119 -43.92 16.15 -2.81
C ASP A 119 -43.88 15.41 -4.17
N ILE A 120 -42.71 14.96 -4.62
CA ILE A 120 -42.64 14.12 -5.81
C ILE A 120 -42.57 12.66 -5.32
N PRO A 121 -43.57 11.80 -5.62
CA PRO A 121 -43.49 10.38 -5.27
C PRO A 121 -42.18 9.81 -5.85
N PRO A 122 -41.50 8.88 -5.17
CA PRO A 122 -40.22 8.33 -5.64
C PRO A 122 -40.43 7.77 -7.04
N VAL A 123 -40.02 8.53 -8.06
CA VAL A 123 -40.25 8.15 -9.45
C VAL A 123 -39.24 7.05 -9.77
N GLY A 124 -39.73 5.81 -9.72
CA GLY A 124 -39.07 4.65 -10.29
C GLY A 124 -38.21 3.88 -9.30
N VAL A 125 -38.31 2.55 -9.39
CA VAL A 125 -37.33 1.61 -8.85
C VAL A 125 -35.95 2.05 -9.33
N ALA A 126 -34.98 2.19 -8.42
CA ALA A 126 -33.62 2.57 -8.79
C ALA A 126 -33.06 1.59 -9.84
N ASP A 127 -33.01 2.06 -11.09
CA ASP A 127 -32.46 1.28 -12.19
C ASP A 127 -30.93 1.17 -12.04
N GLN A 128 -30.35 0.15 -12.68
CA GLN A 128 -28.92 -0.11 -12.66
C GLN A 128 -28.12 1.12 -13.12
N ASP A 129 -28.64 1.87 -14.09
CA ASP A 129 -28.02 3.10 -14.57
C ASP A 129 -27.97 4.19 -13.50
N THR A 130 -29.02 4.31 -12.68
CA THR A 130 -29.03 5.27 -11.56
C THR A 130 -28.01 4.88 -10.50
N ALA A 131 -27.91 3.58 -10.17
CA ALA A 131 -26.90 3.08 -9.26
C ALA A 131 -25.47 3.34 -9.78
N ASN A 132 -25.22 3.08 -11.07
CA ASN A 132 -23.95 3.35 -11.72
C ASN A 132 -23.60 4.85 -11.68
N VAL A 133 -24.56 5.74 -11.93
CA VAL A 133 -24.36 7.21 -11.89
C VAL A 133 -24.04 7.69 -10.47
N ILE A 134 -24.71 7.15 -9.44
CA ILE A 134 -24.40 7.47 -8.04
C ILE A 134 -22.97 7.08 -7.69
N VAL A 135 -22.59 5.84 -8.00
CA VAL A 135 -21.23 5.33 -7.73
C VAL A 135 -20.20 6.12 -8.51
N HIS A 136 -20.46 6.39 -9.79
CA HIS A 136 -19.60 7.21 -10.64
C HIS A 136 -19.38 8.60 -10.05
N SER A 137 -20.47 9.29 -9.68
CA SER A 137 -20.40 10.65 -9.12
C SER A 137 -19.68 10.68 -7.78
N THR A 138 -19.90 9.66 -6.95
CA THR A 138 -19.24 9.51 -5.65
C THR A 138 -17.74 9.27 -5.81
N LEU A 139 -17.34 8.35 -6.69
CA LEU A 139 -15.94 8.09 -6.97
C LEU A 139 -15.26 9.29 -7.61
N ASN A 140 -15.92 9.95 -8.57
CA ASN A 140 -15.40 11.16 -9.20
C ASN A 140 -15.19 12.29 -8.19
N HIS A 141 -16.10 12.45 -7.21
CA HIS A 141 -15.91 13.38 -6.10
C HIS A 141 -14.61 13.07 -5.33
N PHE A 142 -14.36 11.82 -4.97
CA PHE A 142 -13.13 11.44 -4.27
C PHE A 142 -11.88 11.55 -5.15
N HIS A 143 -11.96 11.20 -6.44
CA HIS A 143 -10.86 11.35 -7.38
C HIS A 143 -10.49 12.81 -7.63
N SER A 144 -11.45 13.74 -7.53
CA SER A 144 -11.18 15.18 -7.60
C SER A 144 -10.48 15.72 -6.34
N GLN A 145 -10.47 14.94 -5.26
CA GLN A 145 -9.84 15.31 -3.99
C GLN A 145 -8.46 14.63 -3.82
N TYR A 146 -7.63 15.20 -2.94
CA TYR A 146 -6.35 14.63 -2.49
C TYR A 146 -5.33 14.33 -3.58
N ASP A 147 -5.38 15.11 -4.66
CA ASP A 147 -4.39 15.04 -5.73
C ASP A 147 -4.21 13.62 -6.27
N PHE A 148 -5.34 12.90 -6.41
CA PHE A 148 -5.38 11.50 -6.84
C PHE A 148 -4.56 11.27 -8.12
N ARG A 149 -4.62 12.21 -9.06
CA ARG A 149 -3.86 12.19 -10.30
C ARG A 149 -2.35 12.24 -10.06
N ALA A 150 -1.86 13.09 -9.15
CA ALA A 150 -0.44 13.10 -8.81
C ALA A 150 -0.01 11.84 -8.04
N GLN A 151 -0.89 11.23 -7.25
CA GLN A 151 -0.58 9.95 -6.61
C GLN A 151 -0.41 8.83 -7.63
N TRP A 152 -1.26 8.78 -8.66
CA TRP A 152 -1.07 7.87 -9.80
C TRP A 152 0.21 8.15 -10.57
N MET A 153 0.52 9.42 -10.83
CA MET A 153 1.78 9.80 -11.47
C MET A 153 2.98 9.25 -10.71
N LYS A 154 2.99 9.35 -9.37
CA LYS A 154 4.07 8.77 -8.54
C LYS A 154 4.16 7.24 -8.68
N ILE A 155 3.03 6.54 -8.71
CA ILE A 155 2.97 5.09 -8.90
C ILE A 155 3.52 4.69 -10.27
N ILE A 156 3.15 5.42 -11.33
CA ILE A 156 3.60 5.16 -12.70
C ILE A 156 5.09 5.45 -12.84
N ILE A 157 5.58 6.53 -12.23
CA ILE A 157 7.02 6.83 -12.22
C ILE A 157 7.80 5.67 -11.57
N GLU A 158 7.29 5.08 -10.48
CA GLU A 158 7.92 3.88 -9.92
C GLU A 158 7.83 2.68 -10.88
N ALA A 159 6.68 2.46 -11.51
CA ALA A 159 6.51 1.40 -12.51
C ALA A 159 7.54 1.50 -13.64
N LEU A 160 7.74 2.71 -14.19
CA LEU A 160 8.68 2.97 -15.28
C LEU A 160 10.13 2.84 -14.84
N LYS A 161 10.47 3.28 -13.61
CA LYS A 161 11.84 3.19 -13.09
C LYS A 161 12.24 1.77 -12.70
N TYR A 162 11.35 1.03 -12.05
CA TYR A 162 11.69 -0.20 -11.35
C TYR A 162 11.06 -1.45 -11.98
N GLY A 163 10.24 -1.28 -13.02
CA GLY A 163 9.47 -2.36 -13.66
C GLY A 163 8.30 -2.87 -12.83
N THR A 164 8.09 -2.31 -11.64
CA THR A 164 7.04 -2.68 -10.70
C THR A 164 6.62 -1.45 -9.88
N PHE A 165 5.44 -1.50 -9.28
CA PHE A 165 4.88 -0.39 -8.53
C PHE A 165 4.07 -0.88 -7.34
N ALA A 166 3.89 -0.01 -6.35
CA ALA A 166 2.95 -0.26 -5.28
C ALA A 166 2.18 1.01 -4.88
N GLY A 167 0.88 0.83 -4.67
CA GLY A 167 -0.02 1.81 -4.08
C GLY A 167 -0.79 1.17 -2.94
N ARG A 168 -1.21 1.98 -1.96
CA ARG A 168 -2.05 1.53 -0.86
C ARG A 168 -3.29 2.38 -0.77
N LEU A 169 -4.45 1.75 -0.71
CA LEU A 169 -5.71 2.39 -0.38
C LEU A 169 -5.88 2.44 1.13
N GLY A 170 -5.86 3.65 1.67
CA GLY A 170 -6.07 3.91 3.10
C GLY A 170 -7.35 4.68 3.34
N VAL A 171 -8.01 4.43 4.47
CA VAL A 171 -9.06 5.31 4.96
C VAL A 171 -8.44 6.30 5.94
N VAL A 172 -8.39 7.57 5.54
CA VAL A 172 -7.80 8.66 6.33
C VAL A 172 -8.91 9.45 7.02
N ARG A 173 -8.65 9.95 8.23
CA ARG A 173 -9.54 10.89 8.91
C ARG A 173 -9.15 12.30 8.49
N ARG A 174 -10.12 13.08 8.00
CA ARG A 174 -9.97 14.51 7.75
C ARG A 174 -10.96 15.28 8.61
N ASP A 175 -10.45 16.29 9.27
CA ASP A 175 -11.26 17.33 9.88
C ASP A 175 -11.62 18.36 8.82
N ILE A 176 -12.92 18.46 8.53
CA ILE A 176 -13.45 19.49 7.65
C ILE A 176 -13.87 20.64 8.57
N ILE A 177 -13.09 21.71 8.52
CA ILE A 177 -13.41 22.97 9.18
C ILE A 177 -14.35 23.72 8.25
N THR A 178 -15.64 23.71 8.56
CA THR A 178 -16.61 24.53 7.83
C THR A 178 -16.89 25.81 8.61
N ASN A 179 -16.57 26.96 8.02
CA ASN A 179 -17.01 28.27 8.49
C ASN A 179 -18.45 28.48 8.03
N GLN A 180 -19.40 27.93 8.78
CA GLN A 180 -20.82 28.24 8.58
C GLN A 180 -21.17 29.50 9.38
N TYR A 181 -22.24 30.18 9.01
CA TYR A 181 -22.73 31.38 9.71
C TYR A 181 -23.03 31.13 11.20
N ALA A 182 -23.27 29.86 11.59
CA ALA A 182 -23.46 29.42 12.98
C ALA A 182 -22.15 29.17 13.77
N GLY A 183 -21.00 29.47 13.19
CA GLY A 183 -19.68 29.28 13.79
C GLY A 183 -18.83 28.20 13.09
N VAL A 184 -17.61 28.03 13.60
CA VAL A 184 -16.68 27.01 13.11
C VAL A 184 -17.15 25.65 13.62
N THR A 185 -17.64 24.80 12.73
CA THR A 185 -17.97 23.41 13.07
C THR A 185 -16.91 22.50 12.47
N GLU A 186 -16.24 21.75 13.34
CA GLU A 186 -15.31 20.70 12.95
C GLU A 186 -16.09 19.41 12.75
N LYS A 187 -16.13 18.92 11.51
CA LYS A 187 -16.68 17.60 11.21
C LYS A 187 -15.58 16.69 10.71
N THR A 188 -15.20 15.71 11.53
CA THR A 188 -14.30 14.64 11.11
C THR A 188 -15.02 13.70 10.15
N LYS A 189 -14.55 13.62 8.91
CA LYS A 189 -14.99 12.62 7.92
C LYS A 189 -13.87 11.64 7.61
N LYS A 190 -14.25 10.38 7.39
CA LYS A 190 -13.36 9.34 6.86
C LYS A 190 -13.43 9.35 5.34
N ILE A 191 -12.28 9.34 4.69
CA ILE A 191 -12.13 9.44 3.24
C ILE A 191 -11.20 8.34 2.73
N PRO A 192 -11.46 7.75 1.55
CA PRO A 192 -10.49 6.90 0.89
C PRO A 192 -9.39 7.75 0.25
N VAL A 193 -8.14 7.35 0.44
CA VAL A 193 -6.97 8.02 -0.15
C VAL A 193 -6.03 6.97 -0.72
N LEU A 194 -5.56 7.20 -1.95
CA LEU A 194 -4.49 6.44 -2.56
C LEU A 194 -3.15 6.98 -2.08
N ILE A 195 -2.34 6.12 -1.48
CA ILE A 195 -1.04 6.42 -0.91
C ILE A 195 -0.01 5.67 -1.74
N PRO A 196 0.85 6.35 -2.53
CA PRO A 196 1.95 5.68 -3.23
C PRO A 196 2.90 5.09 -2.19
N VAL A 197 3.35 3.87 -2.43
CA VAL A 197 4.28 3.17 -1.55
C VAL A 197 5.49 2.78 -2.36
N SER A 198 6.67 3.15 -1.89
CA SER A 198 7.87 2.79 -2.63
C SER A 198 8.13 1.29 -2.57
N ILE A 199 8.35 0.66 -3.73
CA ILE A 199 8.72 -0.76 -3.80
C ILE A 199 10.01 -1.08 -3.00
N LYS A 200 10.89 -0.09 -2.81
CA LYS A 200 12.08 -0.25 -1.97
C LYS A 200 11.74 -0.55 -0.51
N ASN A 201 10.59 -0.08 -0.05
CA ASN A 201 10.11 -0.28 1.32
C ASN A 201 9.03 -1.37 1.41
N LEU A 202 8.67 -1.99 0.29
CA LEU A 202 7.66 -3.04 0.20
C LEU A 202 8.25 -4.32 -0.39
N PHE A 203 8.13 -5.40 0.35
CA PHE A 203 8.59 -6.72 -0.02
C PHE A 203 7.36 -7.51 -0.43
N LEU A 204 7.25 -7.72 -1.74
CA LEU A 204 6.16 -8.51 -2.32
C LEU A 204 6.37 -9.99 -2.03
N ASP A 205 5.30 -10.76 -2.18
CA ASP A 205 5.39 -12.21 -2.22
C ASP A 205 5.87 -12.63 -3.61
N ASP A 206 6.87 -13.50 -3.67
CA ASP A 206 7.34 -14.09 -4.92
C ASP A 206 6.50 -15.34 -5.28
N SER A 207 5.54 -15.74 -4.43
CA SER A 207 4.62 -16.84 -4.70
C SER A 207 3.49 -16.46 -5.67
N PRO A 208 2.83 -17.47 -6.31
CA PRO A 208 1.71 -17.24 -7.19
C PRO A 208 0.61 -16.35 -6.60
N GLN A 209 0.04 -15.46 -7.42
CA GLN A 209 -0.95 -14.46 -6.98
C GLN A 209 -2.14 -15.04 -6.23
N PHE A 210 -2.52 -16.28 -6.55
CA PHE A 210 -3.47 -17.07 -5.79
C PHE A 210 -3.06 -18.53 -5.92
N VAL A 211 -2.77 -19.17 -4.79
CA VAL A 211 -2.59 -20.62 -4.75
C VAL A 211 -3.90 -21.24 -4.28
N PHE A 212 -4.52 -22.02 -5.15
CA PHE A 212 -5.73 -22.76 -4.85
C PHE A 212 -5.35 -24.20 -4.46
N HIS A 213 -5.47 -24.54 -3.18
CA HIS A 213 -5.32 -25.91 -2.71
C HIS A 213 -6.67 -26.41 -2.22
N GLU A 214 -7.24 -27.42 -2.88
CA GLU A 214 -8.45 -28.18 -2.51
C GLU A 214 -9.32 -27.58 -1.39
N GLY A 215 -9.95 -26.42 -1.66
CA GLY A 215 -10.90 -25.76 -0.74
C GLY A 215 -10.38 -24.54 0.04
N LEU A 216 -9.09 -24.21 -0.05
CA LEU A 216 -8.47 -23.01 0.53
C LEU A 216 -7.77 -22.20 -0.58
N ALA A 217 -8.16 -20.93 -0.71
CA ALA A 217 -7.42 -19.95 -1.49
C ALA A 217 -6.45 -19.23 -0.55
N ILE A 218 -5.15 -19.46 -0.72
CA ILE A 218 -4.12 -18.74 0.04
C ILE A 218 -3.78 -17.46 -0.71
N GLN A 219 -3.92 -16.35 -0.01
CA GLN A 219 -3.59 -15.04 -0.53
C GLN A 219 -2.10 -14.73 -0.31
N PRO A 220 -1.37 -14.22 -1.32
CA PRO A 220 -0.02 -13.70 -1.12
C PRO A 220 0.04 -12.64 -0.03
N SER A 221 1.25 -12.47 0.49
CA SER A 221 1.51 -11.60 1.62
C SER A 221 2.43 -10.46 1.24
N PHE A 222 2.19 -9.29 1.81
CA PHE A 222 3.00 -8.10 1.58
C PHE A 222 3.59 -7.60 2.88
N ILE A 223 4.89 -7.32 2.86
CA ILE A 223 5.62 -6.86 4.01
C ILE A 223 6.15 -5.45 3.73
N ARG A 224 5.68 -4.46 4.48
CA ARG A 224 6.15 -3.08 4.37
C ARG A 224 7.04 -2.73 5.56
N ASN A 225 8.23 -2.19 5.29
CA ASN A 225 9.13 -1.66 6.31
C ASN A 225 9.15 -0.12 6.27
N TRP A 226 9.12 0.54 7.42
CA TRP A 226 9.43 1.96 7.55
C TRP A 226 9.91 2.33 8.95
N TRP A 227 10.55 3.49 9.05
CA TRP A 227 10.92 4.12 10.32
C TRP A 227 9.84 5.10 10.75
N GLN A 228 9.44 5.06 12.02
CA GLN A 228 8.45 5.98 12.56
C GLN A 228 8.79 6.39 13.99
N ARG A 229 8.57 7.67 14.32
CA ARG A 229 8.72 8.19 15.67
C ARG A 229 7.83 7.44 16.65
N LYS A 230 8.42 7.00 17.76
CA LYS A 230 7.68 6.33 18.83
C LYS A 230 6.54 7.19 19.38
N SER A 231 6.75 8.51 19.48
CA SER A 231 5.73 9.47 19.93
C SER A 231 4.46 9.42 19.07
N ASP A 232 4.63 9.28 17.76
CA ASP A 232 3.53 9.36 16.80
C ASP A 232 2.71 8.07 16.83
N LEU A 233 3.39 6.93 16.99
CA LEU A 233 2.72 5.64 17.22
C LEU A 233 1.93 5.65 18.54
N MET A 234 2.51 6.19 19.61
CA MET A 234 1.84 6.30 20.91
C MET A 234 0.62 7.22 20.83
N ALA A 235 0.73 8.35 20.13
CA ALA A 235 -0.39 9.24 19.88
C ALA A 235 -1.50 8.55 19.06
N ALA A 236 -1.12 7.83 17.99
CA ALA A 236 -2.06 7.07 17.17
C ALA A 236 -2.78 5.99 17.99
N ALA A 237 -2.06 5.26 18.86
CA ALA A 237 -2.65 4.25 19.74
C ALA A 237 -3.56 4.84 20.83
N LYS A 238 -3.34 6.10 21.24
CA LYS A 238 -4.18 6.81 22.22
C LYS A 238 -5.50 7.27 21.60
N VAL A 239 -5.47 7.78 20.37
CA VAL A 239 -6.64 8.31 19.64
C VAL A 239 -7.46 7.18 18.97
N ALA A 240 -6.85 6.02 18.77
CA ALA A 240 -7.52 4.88 18.16
C ALA A 240 -8.74 4.40 18.99
N PRO A 241 -9.90 4.16 18.35
CA PRO A 241 -11.05 3.53 18.98
C PRO A 241 -10.70 2.16 19.59
N GLU A 242 -11.45 1.77 20.61
CA GLU A 242 -11.40 0.40 21.13
C GLU A 242 -11.74 -0.60 20.00
N GLY A 243 -10.94 -1.66 19.88
CA GLY A 243 -11.09 -2.67 18.82
C GLY A 243 -10.15 -2.54 17.62
N GLU A 244 -9.35 -1.46 17.50
CA GLU A 244 -8.32 -1.32 16.44
C GLU A 244 -7.04 -2.17 16.65
N GLY A 245 -7.08 -3.04 17.67
CA GLY A 245 -6.09 -4.08 17.98
C GLY A 245 -4.71 -3.59 18.39
N TRP A 246 -4.60 -2.37 18.92
CA TRP A 246 -3.36 -1.83 19.46
C TRP A 246 -2.94 -2.50 20.78
N ARG A 247 -1.68 -2.90 20.86
CA ARG A 247 -1.04 -3.42 22.08
C ARG A 247 -0.17 -2.32 22.70
N LYS A 248 -0.80 -1.46 23.53
CA LYS A 248 -0.16 -0.29 24.15
C LYS A 248 1.04 -0.66 25.03
N THR A 249 0.98 -1.81 25.72
CA THR A 249 2.08 -2.30 26.57
C THR A 249 3.31 -2.68 25.74
N ALA A 250 3.11 -3.44 24.66
CA ALA A 250 4.15 -3.80 23.70
C ALA A 250 4.78 -2.54 23.06
N LEU A 251 3.93 -1.60 22.62
CA LEU A 251 4.37 -0.36 22.01
C LEU A 251 5.23 0.50 22.96
N ALA A 252 4.88 0.56 24.25
CA ALA A 252 5.66 1.27 25.24
C ALA A 252 7.04 0.63 25.49
N ALA A 253 7.13 -0.71 25.40
CA ALA A 253 8.34 -1.49 25.65
C ALA A 253 9.37 -1.45 24.50
N LEU A 254 8.99 -1.02 23.30
CA LEU A 254 9.90 -0.91 22.15
C LEU A 254 11.07 0.04 22.43
N LYS A 255 12.29 -0.38 22.07
CA LYS A 255 13.48 0.47 22.16
C LYS A 255 13.61 1.32 20.90
N GLU A 256 13.96 2.57 21.10
CA GLU A 256 14.22 3.51 20.03
C GLU A 256 15.61 3.29 19.43
N SER A 257 15.75 3.61 18.15
CA SER A 257 17.05 3.62 17.49
C SER A 257 17.96 4.71 18.06
N LYS A 258 19.23 4.36 18.18
CA LYS A 258 20.31 5.24 18.64
C LYS A 258 21.07 5.89 17.47
N ASP A 259 20.76 5.52 16.24
CA ASP A 259 21.48 6.02 15.08
C ASP A 259 21.18 7.49 14.81
N LYS A 260 22.18 8.24 14.33
CA LYS A 260 22.06 9.68 14.10
C LYS A 260 20.93 10.04 13.12
N LYS A 261 20.63 9.17 12.15
CA LYS A 261 19.62 9.41 11.11
C LYS A 261 18.20 9.01 11.53
N THR A 262 18.05 8.06 12.45
CA THR A 262 16.76 7.50 12.90
C THR A 262 16.57 7.65 14.40
N LYS A 263 17.18 8.69 14.98
CA LYS A 263 17.14 8.93 16.42
C LYS A 263 15.70 9.15 16.89
N ASN A 264 15.28 8.42 17.92
CA ASN A 264 13.92 8.37 18.47
C ASN A 264 12.88 7.69 17.56
N ASP A 265 13.30 7.14 16.43
CA ASP A 265 12.44 6.33 15.58
C ASP A 265 12.53 4.86 15.98
N VAL A 266 11.46 4.12 15.67
CA VAL A 266 11.41 2.67 15.77
C VAL A 266 11.21 2.12 14.37
N GLU A 267 11.89 1.03 14.05
CA GLU A 267 11.67 0.30 12.81
C GLU A 267 10.37 -0.51 12.95
N VAL A 268 9.51 -0.39 11.95
CA VAL A 268 8.18 -1.00 11.95
C VAL A 268 8.02 -1.83 10.69
N VAL A 269 7.62 -3.07 10.89
CA VAL A 269 7.26 -3.99 9.81
C VAL A 269 5.76 -4.26 9.87
N GLU A 270 5.06 -4.02 8.75
CA GLU A 270 3.65 -4.36 8.59
C GLU A 270 3.49 -5.48 7.59
N PHE A 271 2.92 -6.58 8.07
CA PHE A 271 2.51 -7.72 7.28
C PHE A 271 1.03 -7.59 6.93
N GLU A 272 0.66 -7.82 5.68
CA GLU A 272 -0.72 -7.91 5.21
C GLU A 272 -0.89 -9.16 4.35
N GLY A 273 -1.73 -10.10 4.80
CA GLY A 273 -1.98 -11.36 4.11
C GLY A 273 -2.42 -12.48 5.05
N ASP A 274 -2.29 -13.71 4.58
CA ASP A 274 -2.57 -14.91 5.38
C ASP A 274 -1.30 -15.39 6.08
N VAL A 275 -1.40 -15.78 7.34
CA VAL A 275 -0.31 -16.38 8.12
C VAL A 275 -0.73 -17.75 8.62
N PHE A 276 0.07 -18.76 8.25
CA PHE A 276 -0.06 -20.13 8.72
C PHE A 276 1.24 -20.55 9.41
N ILE A 277 1.20 -20.74 10.74
CA ILE A 277 2.38 -21.14 11.51
C ILE A 277 2.06 -22.44 12.25
N SER A 278 2.79 -23.50 11.91
CA SER A 278 2.65 -24.78 12.60
C SER A 278 3.19 -24.72 14.02
N ARG A 279 2.43 -25.26 14.98
CA ARG A 279 2.86 -25.30 16.39
C ARG A 279 3.47 -26.66 16.71
N THR A 280 4.56 -26.65 17.48
CA THR A 280 5.13 -27.91 18.02
C THR A 280 4.19 -28.60 19.02
N LYS A 281 3.32 -27.84 19.70
CA LYS A 281 2.29 -28.36 20.60
C LYS A 281 0.99 -27.55 20.46
N GLY A 282 -0.12 -28.23 20.15
CA GLY A 282 -1.44 -27.64 19.93
C GLY A 282 -1.82 -27.57 18.45
N GLY A 283 -2.95 -26.93 18.14
CA GLY A 283 -3.34 -26.67 16.75
C GLY A 283 -2.61 -25.46 16.18
N ASP A 284 -2.46 -25.43 14.86
CA ASP A 284 -1.71 -24.41 14.13
C ASP A 284 -2.30 -22.99 14.30
N ILE A 285 -1.45 -21.98 14.11
CA ILE A 285 -1.84 -20.58 14.07
C ILE A 285 -2.36 -20.29 12.67
N GLU A 286 -3.66 -20.03 12.55
CA GLU A 286 -4.30 -19.66 11.29
C GLU A 286 -4.82 -18.23 11.41
N LEU A 287 -4.18 -17.30 10.71
CA LEU A 287 -4.56 -15.89 10.65
C LEU A 287 -4.84 -15.51 9.21
N VAL A 288 -6.12 -15.59 8.85
CA VAL A 288 -6.58 -15.26 7.49
C VAL A 288 -6.86 -13.77 7.39
N ASN A 289 -6.38 -13.17 6.30
CA ASN A 289 -6.61 -11.78 5.88
C ASN A 289 -6.36 -10.77 7.03
N GLN A 290 -5.21 -10.92 7.69
CA GLN A 290 -4.83 -10.05 8.80
C GLN A 290 -3.80 -9.01 8.35
N ARG A 291 -3.87 -7.85 9.00
CA ARG A 291 -2.83 -6.84 8.97
C ARG A 291 -2.17 -6.78 10.34
N ILE A 292 -0.91 -7.17 10.39
CA ILE A 292 -0.13 -7.30 11.62
C ILE A 292 1.03 -6.31 11.55
N THR A 293 1.16 -5.47 12.57
CA THR A 293 2.26 -4.51 12.70
C THR A 293 3.17 -4.96 13.83
N VAL A 294 4.45 -5.11 13.53
CA VAL A 294 5.53 -5.57 14.40
C VAL A 294 6.55 -4.45 14.56
N GLY A 295 6.98 -4.20 15.79
CA GLY A 295 8.09 -3.28 16.07
C GLY A 295 9.41 -4.04 16.17
N ILE A 296 10.45 -3.54 15.49
CA ILE A 296 11.82 -4.04 15.53
C ILE A 296 12.63 -3.02 16.33
N GLY A 297 12.68 -3.23 17.64
CA GLY A 297 13.32 -2.32 18.60
C GLY A 297 13.92 -3.09 19.77
N GLY A 298 14.58 -4.22 19.49
CA GLY A 298 14.93 -5.25 20.46
C GLY A 298 14.29 -6.57 20.06
N ASP A 299 13.71 -7.29 21.03
CA ASP A 299 12.93 -8.49 20.75
C ASP A 299 11.69 -8.10 19.90
N PRO A 300 11.45 -8.74 18.74
CA PRO A 300 10.30 -8.44 17.90
C PRO A 300 8.98 -8.62 18.66
N GLU A 301 8.11 -7.62 18.60
CA GLU A 301 6.79 -7.72 19.21
C GLU A 301 5.67 -7.14 18.34
N VAL A 302 4.54 -7.84 18.27
CA VAL A 302 3.32 -7.35 17.63
C VAL A 302 2.77 -6.16 18.43
N ILE A 303 2.75 -4.99 17.80
CA ILE A 303 2.20 -3.75 18.36
C ILE A 303 0.75 -3.49 17.92
N ARG A 304 0.32 -4.09 16.82
CA ARG A 304 -1.06 -3.96 16.32
C ARG A 304 -1.46 -5.15 15.49
N ILE A 305 -2.70 -5.61 15.64
CA ILE A 305 -3.31 -6.60 14.76
C ILE A 305 -4.70 -6.13 14.33
N ARG A 306 -5.03 -6.26 13.04
CA ARG A 306 -6.32 -5.87 12.50
C ARG A 306 -6.81 -6.89 11.49
N GLU A 307 -8.06 -7.30 11.65
CA GLU A 307 -8.75 -8.09 10.64
C GLU A 307 -9.20 -7.19 9.48
N LEU A 308 -8.89 -7.60 8.26
CA LEU A 308 -9.39 -6.94 7.07
C LEU A 308 -10.80 -7.48 6.79
N THR A 309 -11.81 -6.63 7.05
CA THR A 309 -13.23 -6.99 6.88
C THR A 309 -13.66 -7.13 5.43
N LYS A 310 -12.79 -6.74 4.49
CA LYS A 310 -13.05 -6.80 3.06
C LYS A 310 -12.18 -7.89 2.43
N PRO A 311 -12.72 -8.64 1.44
CA PRO A 311 -12.00 -9.74 0.80
C PRO A 311 -10.84 -9.26 -0.09
N PHE A 312 -10.77 -7.95 -0.36
CA PHE A 312 -9.71 -7.31 -1.11
C PHE A 312 -8.66 -6.69 -0.19
N ARG A 313 -7.41 -6.77 -0.64
CA ARG A 313 -6.27 -6.15 0.05
C ARG A 313 -6.28 -4.65 -0.13
N SER A 314 -5.52 -3.97 0.72
CA SER A 314 -5.31 -2.53 0.61
C SER A 314 -4.24 -2.16 -0.42
N TYR A 315 -3.36 -3.09 -0.79
CA TYR A 315 -2.28 -2.85 -1.74
C TYR A 315 -2.73 -3.10 -3.18
N ILE A 316 -2.34 -2.18 -4.06
CA ILE A 316 -2.39 -2.29 -5.52
C ILE A 316 -0.93 -2.43 -5.96
N THR A 317 -0.56 -3.56 -6.54
CA THR A 317 0.85 -3.85 -6.84
C THR A 317 1.02 -4.30 -8.29
N GLY A 318 2.10 -3.85 -8.93
CA GLY A 318 2.69 -4.59 -10.03
C GLY A 318 3.39 -5.84 -9.49
N VAL A 319 3.34 -6.95 -10.24
CA VAL A 319 4.10 -8.15 -9.86
C VAL A 319 5.56 -7.92 -10.21
N TYR A 320 6.43 -8.60 -9.49
CA TYR A 320 7.75 -8.86 -10.00
C TYR A 320 7.63 -9.71 -11.27
N LEU A 321 8.10 -9.19 -12.40
CA LEU A 321 8.20 -10.01 -13.60
C LEU A 321 9.25 -11.08 -13.36
N ASP A 322 8.85 -12.34 -13.51
CA ASP A 322 9.74 -13.47 -13.40
C ASP A 322 10.49 -13.62 -14.72
N ASP A 323 11.82 -13.49 -14.64
CA ASP A 323 12.71 -13.64 -15.79
C ASP A 323 13.32 -15.05 -15.86
N GLU A 324 12.99 -15.92 -14.89
CA GLU A 324 13.56 -17.27 -14.78
C GLU A 324 12.77 -18.27 -15.63
N ALA A 325 13.49 -19.09 -16.41
CA ALA A 325 12.89 -20.13 -17.27
C ALA A 325 12.12 -21.21 -16.50
N ASN A 326 12.32 -21.31 -15.19
CA ASN A 326 11.65 -22.26 -14.30
C ASN A 326 10.50 -21.62 -13.50
N SER A 327 10.15 -20.36 -13.77
CA SER A 327 8.98 -19.77 -13.13
C SER A 327 7.73 -20.56 -13.52
N VAL A 328 6.78 -20.60 -12.59
CA VAL A 328 5.45 -21.18 -12.80
C VAL A 328 4.60 -20.27 -13.73
N TYR A 329 5.14 -19.11 -14.13
CA TYR A 329 4.50 -18.08 -14.96
C TYR A 329 5.11 -17.89 -16.34
#